data_AF-A0A9P0G6T1-F1
#
_entry.id   AF-A0A9P0G6T1-F1
#
_cell.length_a   1.000
_cell.length_b   1.000
_cell.length_c   1.000
_cell.angle_alpha   90.00
_cell.angle_beta   90.00
_cell.angle_gamma   90.00
#
_symmetry.space_group_name_H-M   'P 1'
#
loop_
_entity.id
_entity.type
_entity.pdbx_description
1 polymer ?
#
loop_
_entity_poly.entity_id
_entity_poly.type
_entity_poly.pdbx_seq_one_letter_code
_entity_poly.pdbx_strand_id
1 'polypeptide(L)'
;MSSAAGILSLDVEVIILKIFNDFAIYTVRTEKLKVFCSFVNINHQNLLSHSRTRWLSLMPAVERILKLWTPLKFLFDSEKRPPKIISDFFKRPISEIYFQFLHSNLNLFEKKKQKKR
;
A
#
# COMPACT_ATOMS: atom_id res chain seq x y z
N MET A 1 -21.49 10.44 -15.51
CA MET A 1 -21.31 9.07 -14.98
C MET A 1 -19.84 8.72 -15.09
N SER A 2 -19.07 8.83 -14.00
CA SER A 2 -17.65 8.45 -14.02
C SER A 2 -17.60 6.94 -13.82
N SER A 3 -17.26 6.18 -14.87
CA SER A 3 -17.14 4.73 -14.81
C SER A 3 -16.27 4.31 -13.63
N ALA A 4 -16.68 3.28 -12.87
CA ALA A 4 -15.87 2.70 -11.80
C ALA A 4 -14.44 2.35 -12.27
N ALA A 5 -14.29 2.02 -13.56
CA ALA A 5 -13.00 1.83 -14.24
C ALA A 5 -12.06 3.05 -14.21
N GLY A 6 -12.59 4.28 -14.24
CA GLY A 6 -11.80 5.52 -14.15
C GLY A 6 -11.37 5.86 -12.71
N ILE A 7 -12.01 5.26 -11.70
CA ILE A 7 -11.59 5.36 -10.29
C ILE A 7 -10.53 4.30 -9.98
N LEU A 8 -10.62 3.14 -10.65
CA LEU A 8 -9.65 2.04 -10.60
C LEU A 8 -8.48 2.20 -11.58
N SER A 9 -8.42 3.29 -12.35
CA SER A 9 -7.35 3.53 -13.34
C SER A 9 -5.98 3.82 -12.72
N LEU A 10 -5.91 3.91 -11.39
CA LEU A 10 -4.66 3.92 -10.65
C LEU A 10 -4.07 2.52 -10.65
N ASP A 11 -3.03 2.36 -11.45
CA ASP A 11 -2.22 1.14 -11.48
C ASP A 11 -1.68 0.85 -10.06
N VAL A 12 -2.19 -0.22 -9.45
CA VAL A 12 -1.84 -0.63 -8.08
C VAL A 12 -0.34 -0.85 -7.96
N GLU A 13 0.30 -1.38 -9.00
CA GLU A 13 1.72 -1.65 -8.99
C GLU A 13 2.52 -0.35 -8.96
N VAL A 14 2.05 0.67 -9.68
CA VAL A 14 2.64 2.02 -9.66
C VAL A 14 2.50 2.65 -8.27
N ILE A 15 1.36 2.51 -7.61
CA ILE A 15 1.17 3.03 -6.25
C ILE A 15 2.11 2.33 -5.25
N ILE A 16 2.16 1.00 -5.28
CA ILE A 16 3.04 0.21 -4.40
C ILE A 16 4.50 0.60 -4.62
N LEU A 17 4.93 0.71 -5.88
CA LEU A 17 6.29 1.07 -6.23
C LEU A 17 6.64 2.48 -5.78
N LYS A 18 5.73 3.45 -5.96
CA LYS A 18 5.93 4.84 -5.51
C LYS A 18 6.01 4.93 -3.99
N ILE A 19 5.13 4.24 -3.27
CA ILE A 19 5.18 4.16 -1.80
C ILE A 19 6.53 3.55 -1.40
N PHE A 20 6.92 2.40 -1.95
CA PHE A 20 8.20 1.76 -1.63
C PHE A 20 9.39 2.68 -1.89
N ASN A 21 9.47 3.32 -3.06
CA ASN A 21 10.56 4.21 -3.43
C ASN A 21 10.67 5.44 -2.52
N ASP A 22 9.55 5.90 -1.96
CA ASP A 22 9.53 7.03 -1.03
C ASP A 22 10.27 6.73 0.30
N PHE A 23 10.42 5.44 0.64
CA PHE A 23 11.14 4.97 1.83
C PHE A 23 12.48 4.29 1.52
N ALA A 24 12.69 3.81 0.29
CA ALA A 24 13.83 2.96 -0.07
C ALA A 24 15.21 3.61 0.17
N ILE A 25 15.31 4.95 0.13
CA ILE A 25 16.57 5.69 0.27
C ILE A 25 16.58 6.57 1.54
N TYR A 26 15.42 6.89 2.12
CA TYR A 26 15.27 7.94 3.13
C TYR A 26 15.08 7.38 4.54
N THR A 27 16.19 7.15 5.24
CA THR A 27 16.19 6.65 6.63
C THR A 27 15.37 7.55 7.58
N VAL A 28 15.47 8.87 7.43
CA VAL A 28 14.70 9.84 8.23
C VAL A 28 13.19 9.63 8.12
N ARG A 29 12.70 9.30 6.92
CA ARG A 29 11.27 9.09 6.69
C ARG A 29 10.80 7.76 7.29
N THR A 30 11.63 6.73 7.22
CA THR A 30 11.36 5.45 7.89
C THR A 30 11.28 5.60 9.40
N GLU A 31 12.16 6.40 10.02
CA GLU A 31 12.08 6.67 11.46
C GLU A 31 10.81 7.44 11.83
N LYS A 32 10.40 8.43 11.03
CA LYS A 32 9.10 9.10 11.22
C LYS A 32 7.93 8.13 11.14
N LEU A 33 7.95 7.19 10.21
CA LEU A 33 6.91 6.18 10.10
C LEU A 33 6.85 5.32 11.36
N LYS A 34 8.00 4.92 11.92
CA LYS A 34 8.06 4.17 13.18
C LYS A 34 7.43 4.94 14.35
N VAL A 35 7.66 6.25 14.44
CA VAL A 35 7.00 7.10 15.45
C VAL A 35 5.48 7.04 15.32
N PHE A 36 4.95 7.17 14.10
CA PHE A 36 3.50 7.02 13.87
C PHE A 36 3.01 5.60 14.16
N CYS A 37 3.76 4.56 13.81
CA CYS A 37 3.46 3.18 14.14
C CYS A 37 3.32 2.98 15.65
N SER A 38 4.27 3.50 16.45
CA SER A 38 4.20 3.46 17.92
C SER A 38 3.01 4.25 18.45
N PHE A 39 2.69 5.41 17.85
CA PHE A 39 1.55 6.23 18.25
C PHE A 39 0.20 5.51 18.08
N VAL A 40 0.03 4.72 17.00
CA VAL A 40 -1.19 3.95 16.75
C VAL A 40 -1.13 2.48 17.22
N ASN A 41 -0.09 2.11 17.98
CA ASN A 41 0.17 0.75 18.46
C ASN A 41 0.16 -0.32 17.34
N ILE A 42 0.76 0.01 16.19
CA ILE A 42 0.96 -0.93 15.08
C ILE A 42 2.45 -1.30 15.00
N ASN A 43 2.74 -2.58 14.90
CA ASN A 43 4.11 -3.04 14.72
C ASN A 43 4.63 -2.64 13.34
N HIS A 44 5.75 -1.92 13.31
CA HIS A 44 6.40 -1.52 12.07
C HIS A 44 6.83 -2.75 11.26
N GLN A 45 6.62 -2.69 9.95
CA GLN A 45 7.08 -3.68 8.99
C GLN A 45 7.77 -2.95 7.83
N ASN A 46 8.84 -3.53 7.31
CA ASN A 46 9.48 -2.98 6.11
C ASN A 46 8.50 -3.03 4.94
N LEU A 47 8.34 -1.96 4.17
CA LEU A 47 7.56 -1.99 2.95
C LEU A 47 8.19 -2.94 1.92
N LEU A 48 7.37 -3.57 1.08
CA LEU A 48 7.86 -4.40 -0.02
C LEU A 48 7.68 -3.71 -1.35
N SER A 49 8.69 -3.85 -2.19
CA SER A 49 8.55 -3.57 -3.61
C SER A 49 7.82 -4.71 -4.31
N HIS A 50 7.16 -4.37 -5.40
CA HIS A 50 6.55 -5.32 -6.33
C HIS A 50 7.20 -5.18 -7.70
N SER A 51 7.31 -6.30 -8.43
CA SER A 51 7.77 -6.32 -9.82
C SER A 51 6.68 -6.94 -10.69
N ARG A 52 6.41 -6.30 -11.83
CA ARG A 52 5.46 -6.75 -12.87
C ARG A 52 5.61 -8.22 -13.25
N THR A 53 6.84 -8.74 -13.26
CA THR A 53 7.11 -10.14 -13.66
C THR A 53 6.83 -11.15 -12.56
N ARG A 54 6.52 -10.71 -11.34
CA ARG A 54 6.31 -11.57 -10.17
C ARG A 54 5.00 -11.20 -9.48
N TRP A 55 3.88 -11.50 -10.14
CA TRP A 55 2.52 -11.27 -9.62
C TRP A 55 2.30 -11.77 -8.18
N LEU A 56 3.01 -12.83 -7.75
CA LEU A 56 2.96 -13.35 -6.38
C LEU A 56 3.55 -12.40 -5.33
N SER A 57 4.45 -11.49 -5.68
CA SER A 57 4.93 -10.48 -4.73
C SER A 57 3.95 -9.33 -4.50
N LEU A 58 2.86 -9.26 -5.28
CA LEU A 58 1.84 -8.23 -5.13
C LEU A 58 1.08 -8.39 -3.82
N MET A 59 0.67 -9.62 -3.49
CA MET A 59 -0.09 -9.92 -2.28
C MET A 59 0.63 -9.46 -0.99
N PRO A 60 1.88 -9.88 -0.71
CA PRO A 60 2.55 -9.46 0.51
C PRO A 60 2.87 -7.95 0.53
N ALA A 61 3.01 -7.29 -0.62
CA ALA A 61 3.18 -5.85 -0.69
C ALA A 61 1.89 -5.10 -0.33
N VAL A 62 0.75 -5.51 -0.90
CA VAL A 62 -0.59 -4.99 -0.56
C VAL A 62 -0.89 -5.22 0.92
N GLU A 63 -0.62 -6.43 1.42
CA GLU A 63 -0.85 -6.78 2.83
C GLU A 63 -0.06 -5.88 3.80
N ARG A 64 1.21 -5.58 3.49
CA ARG A 64 2.03 -4.69 4.33
C ARG A 64 1.54 -3.25 4.31
N ILE A 65 1.12 -2.75 3.15
CA ILE A 65 0.54 -1.40 3.05
C ILE A 65 -0.78 -1.32 3.84
N LEU A 66 -1.62 -2.36 3.79
CA LEU A 66 -2.85 -2.42 4.58
C LEU A 66 -2.57 -2.45 6.09
N LYS A 67 -1.58 -3.25 6.54
CA LYS A 67 -1.18 -3.28 7.97
C LYS A 67 -0.64 -1.94 8.46
N LEU A 68 0.03 -1.19 7.58
CA LEU A 68 0.60 0.13 7.88
C LEU A 68 -0.28 1.28 7.40
N TRP A 69 -1.55 1.04 7.08
CA TRP A 69 -2.40 2.02 6.41
C TRP A 69 -2.53 3.31 7.22
N THR A 70 -2.94 3.20 8.48
CA THR A 70 -3.11 4.34 9.39
C THR A 70 -1.83 5.15 9.59
N PRO A 71 -0.66 4.55 9.93
CA PRO A 71 0.56 5.32 10.13
C PRO A 71 1.11 5.92 8.83
N LEU A 72 0.94 5.25 7.68
CA LEU A 72 1.29 5.82 6.38
C LEU A 72 0.43 7.05 6.06
N LYS A 73 -0.88 6.96 6.30
CA LYS A 73 -1.80 8.07 6.10
C LYS A 73 -1.42 9.29 6.95
N PHE A 74 -1.18 9.10 8.25
CA PHE A 74 -0.74 10.18 9.13
C PHE A 74 0.60 10.78 8.70
N LEU A 75 1.54 9.96 8.25
CA LEU A 75 2.82 10.45 7.73
C LEU A 75 2.60 11.38 6.53
N PHE A 76 1.87 10.93 5.50
CA PHE A 76 1.65 11.73 4.29
C PHE A 76 0.74 12.95 4.52
N ASP A 77 -0.16 12.90 5.50
CA ASP A 77 -0.96 14.05 5.91
C ASP A 77 -0.13 15.09 6.68
N SER A 78 0.89 14.65 7.44
CA SER A 78 1.80 15.53 8.19
C SER A 78 2.90 16.18 7.34
N GLU A 79 3.20 15.64 6.16
CA GLU A 79 4.24 16.17 5.29
C GLU A 79 3.82 17.48 4.62
N LYS A 80 4.73 18.46 4.56
CA LYS A 80 4.48 19.74 3.88
C LYS A 80 4.32 19.60 2.36
N ARG A 81 5.01 18.63 1.75
CA ARG A 81 5.08 18.44 0.29
C ARG A 81 5.14 16.94 -0.08
N PRO A 82 4.09 16.15 0.23
CA PRO A 82 4.05 14.74 -0.14
C PRO A 82 3.89 14.58 -1.65
N PRO A 83 4.33 13.45 -2.25
CA PRO A 83 4.03 13.14 -3.64
C PRO A 83 2.51 13.12 -3.86
N LYS A 84 2.00 14.00 -4.75
CA LYS A 84 0.55 14.21 -4.95
C LYS A 84 -0.22 12.91 -5.15
N ILE A 85 0.30 12.02 -5.99
CA ILE A 85 -0.33 10.73 -6.27
C ILE A 85 -0.50 9.84 -5.03
N ILE A 86 0.45 9.89 -4.08
CA ILE A 86 0.37 9.12 -2.83
C ILE A 86 -0.60 9.80 -1.86
N SER A 87 -0.52 11.13 -1.74
CA SER A 87 -1.43 11.90 -0.87
C SER A 87 -2.88 11.77 -1.33
N ASP A 88 -3.15 11.92 -2.63
CA ASP A 88 -4.49 11.78 -3.21
C ASP A 88 -5.03 10.36 -3.05
N PHE A 89 -4.15 9.35 -3.11
CA PHE A 89 -4.49 7.96 -2.86
C PHE A 89 -4.97 7.76 -1.42
N PHE A 90 -4.20 8.16 -0.39
CA PHE A 90 -4.59 7.99 1.02
C PHE A 90 -5.77 8.87 1.47
N LYS A 91 -6.03 9.99 0.78
CA LYS A 91 -7.19 10.87 1.06
C LYS A 91 -8.52 10.27 0.60
N ARG A 92 -8.51 9.44 -0.44
CA ARG A 92 -9.72 8.85 -0.99
C ARG A 92 -10.14 7.64 -0.14
N PRO A 93 -11.37 7.61 0.40
CA PRO A 93 -11.84 6.48 1.22
C PRO A 93 -11.92 5.18 0.42
N ILE A 94 -12.13 5.27 -0.91
CA ILE A 94 -12.25 4.10 -1.78
C ILE A 94 -10.91 3.36 -1.98
N SER A 95 -9.78 4.02 -1.72
CA SER A 95 -8.45 3.45 -1.92
C SER A 95 -8.16 2.30 -0.95
N GLU A 96 -8.55 2.46 0.31
CA GLU A 96 -8.40 1.42 1.33
C GLU A 96 -9.25 0.19 1.00
N ILE A 97 -10.52 0.45 0.66
CA ILE A 97 -11.48 -0.58 0.26
C ILE A 97 -10.97 -1.32 -0.98
N TYR A 98 -10.39 -0.61 -1.94
CA TYR A 98 -9.80 -1.23 -3.12
C TYR A 98 -8.62 -2.14 -2.77
N PHE A 99 -7.71 -1.72 -1.89
CA PHE A 99 -6.60 -2.58 -1.44
C PHE A 99 -7.10 -3.80 -0.65
N GLN A 100 -8.14 -3.64 0.19
CA GLN A 100 -8.79 -4.76 0.89
C GLN A 100 -9.44 -5.76 -0.09
N PHE A 101 -10.09 -5.26 -1.14
CA PHE A 101 -10.64 -6.08 -2.21
C PHE A 101 -9.54 -6.83 -2.95
N LEU A 102 -8.46 -6.16 -3.34
CA LEU A 102 -7.31 -6.81 -4.00
C LEU A 102 -6.69 -7.89 -3.12
N HIS A 103 -6.45 -7.59 -1.83
CA HIS A 103 -5.91 -8.55 -0.89
C HIS A 103 -6.79 -9.80 -0.77
N SER A 104 -8.11 -9.62 -0.69
CA SER A 104 -9.07 -10.72 -0.59
C SER A 104 -9.07 -11.62 -1.83
N ASN A 105 -9.02 -11.01 -3.02
CA ASN A 105 -8.93 -11.74 -4.28
C ASN A 105 -7.60 -12.49 -4.41
N LEU A 106 -6.47 -11.82 -4.13
CA LEU A 106 -5.14 -12.42 -4.20
C LEU A 106 -5.01 -13.62 -3.25
N ASN A 107 -5.51 -13.49 -2.02
CA ASN A 107 -5.54 -14.58 -1.04
C ASN A 107 -6.36 -15.79 -1.53
N LEU A 108 -7.49 -15.56 -2.21
CA LEU A 108 -8.28 -16.63 -2.81
C LEU A 108 -7.50 -17.39 -3.91
N PHE A 109 -6.74 -16.67 -4.74
CA PHE A 109 -5.90 -17.28 -5.77
C PHE A 109 -4.77 -18.12 -5.17
N GLU A 110 -4.14 -17.67 -4.09
CA GLU A 110 -3.11 -18.46 -3.39
C GLU A 110 -3.68 -19.73 -2.75
N LYS A 111 -4.83 -19.63 -2.07
CA LYS A 111 -5.52 -20.79 -1.48
C LYS A 111 -5.91 -21.84 -2.51
N LYS A 112 -6.41 -21.41 -3.68
CA LYS A 112 -6.76 -22.33 -4.78
C LYS A 112 -5.55 -23.05 -5.37
N LYS A 113 -4.34 -22.49 -5.27
CA LYS A 113 -3.10 -23.17 -5.68
C LYS A 113 -2.69 -24.27 -4.71
N GLN A 114 -2.79 -24.04 -3.40
CA GLN A 114 -2.44 -25.06 -2.40
C GLN A 114 -3.33 -26.30 -2.49
N LYS A 115 -4.60 -26.13 -2.89
CA LYS A 115 -5.56 -27.23 -3.06
C LYS A 115 -5.37 -28.07 -4.33
N LYS A 116 -4.47 -27.66 -5.24
CA LYS A 116 -4.14 -28.36 -6.49
C LYS A 116 -2.79 -29.07 -6.42
N ARG A 117 -2.10 -29.04 -5.29
CA ARG A 117 -0.84 -29.75 -5.04
C ARG A 117 -1.09 -30.94 -4.11
#